data_AF-A0A438GYK2-F1
#
_entry.id   AF-A0A438GYK2-F1
#
_cell.length_a   1.000
_cell.length_b   1.000
_cell.length_c   1.000
_cell.angle_alpha   90.00
_cell.angle_beta   90.00
_cell.angle_gamma   90.00
#
_symmetry.space_group_name_H-M   'P 1'
#
loop_
_entity.id
_entity.type
_entity.pdbx_description
1 polymer ?
#
loop_
_entity_poly.entity_id
_entity_poly.type
_entity_poly.pdbx_seq_one_letter_code
_entity_poly.pdbx_strand_id
1 'polypeptide(L)' 'MDESNKPPAGQGLNKVAEVTLLNIKCIDKRTRDQYMDGPRVNKYRDMLMKAAKNQGAERVL' A
#
# COMPACT_ATOMS: atom_id res chain seq x y z
N MET A 1 -3.77 -7.16 16.29
CA MET A 1 -2.90 -8.04 15.49
C MET A 1 -2.55 -9.23 16.36
N ASP A 2 -2.52 -10.43 15.78
CA ASP A 2 -1.95 -11.59 16.46
C ASP A 2 -0.43 -11.51 16.36
N GLU A 3 0.23 -11.37 17.51
CA GLU A 3 1.68 -11.25 17.65
C GLU A 3 2.30 -12.52 18.24
N SER A 4 1.48 -13.50 18.63
CA SER A 4 1.90 -14.65 19.45
C SER A 4 2.95 -15.54 18.78
N ASN A 5 2.96 -15.58 17.45
CA ASN A 5 3.88 -16.39 16.64
C ASN A 5 4.82 -15.53 15.77
N LYS A 6 4.84 -14.20 15.94
CA LYS A 6 5.72 -13.35 15.14
C LYS A 6 7.17 -13.52 15.64
N PRO A 7 8.13 -13.95 14.78
CA PRO A 7 9.51 -14.05 15.19
C PRO A 7 10.11 -12.65 15.46
N PRO A 8 11.21 -12.54 16.23
CA PRO A 8 11.90 -11.27 16.44
C PRO A 8 12.28 -10.55 15.13
N ALA A 9 12.45 -9.24 15.19
CA ALA A 9 12.86 -8.45 14.02
C ALA A 9 14.18 -8.98 13.43
N GLY A 10 14.22 -9.12 12.11
CA GLY A 10 15.33 -9.69 11.34
C GLY A 10 15.25 -11.21 11.15
N GLN A 11 14.32 -11.92 11.80
CA GLN A 11 14.20 -13.38 11.72
C GLN A 11 12.98 -13.82 10.89
N GLY A 12 13.08 -14.97 10.23
CA GLY A 12 12.01 -15.52 9.41
C GLY A 12 11.53 -14.56 8.32
N LEU A 13 10.22 -14.31 8.26
CA LEU A 13 9.60 -13.30 7.38
C LEU A 13 9.49 -11.91 8.03
N ASN A 14 9.80 -11.77 9.33
CA ASN A 14 9.82 -10.47 10.01
C ASN A 14 11.14 -9.73 9.73
N LYS A 15 11.42 -9.50 8.45
CA LYS A 15 12.64 -8.86 7.95
C LYS A 15 12.29 -7.92 6.81
N VAL A 16 13.27 -7.13 6.36
CA VAL A 16 13.09 -6.22 5.22
C VAL A 16 12.64 -7.01 3.99
N ALA A 17 11.61 -6.50 3.32
CA ALA A 17 11.07 -7.07 2.11
C ALA A 17 10.49 -5.97 1.22
N GLU A 18 10.53 -6.20 -0.09
CA GLU A 18 9.73 -5.46 -1.04
C GLU A 18 8.35 -6.10 -1.14
N VAL A 19 7.30 -5.27 -1.09
CA VAL A 19 5.91 -5.73 -1.17
C VAL A 19 5.25 -5.07 -2.38
N THR A 20 4.74 -5.90 -3.29
CA THR A 20 3.90 -5.44 -4.40
C THR A 20 2.45 -5.79 -4.13
N LEU A 21 1.57 -4.79 -4.14
CA LEU A 21 0.12 -4.98 -4.02
C LEU A 21 -0.54 -4.88 -5.40
N LEU A 22 -1.13 -5.97 -5.86
CA LEU A 22 -1.85 -6.02 -7.14
C LEU A 22 -3.30 -5.59 -6.98
N ASN A 23 -3.91 -5.15 -8.08
CA ASN A 23 -5.32 -4.77 -8.16
C ASN A 23 -5.75 -3.62 -7.22
N ILE A 24 -4.80 -2.76 -6.84
CA ILE A 24 -5.11 -1.48 -6.19
C ILE A 24 -5.72 -0.54 -7.24
N LYS A 25 -7.00 -0.22 -7.09
CA LYS A 25 -7.80 0.51 -8.08
C LYS A 25 -8.33 1.83 -7.51
N CYS A 26 -8.31 2.89 -8.32
CA CYS A 26 -8.98 4.13 -8.01
C CYS A 26 -10.48 3.99 -8.31
N ILE A 27 -11.30 3.83 -7.27
CA ILE A 27 -12.74 3.57 -7.41
C ILE A 27 -13.55 4.69 -6.73
N ASP A 28 -14.56 5.22 -7.42
CA ASP A 28 -15.54 6.10 -6.78
C ASP A 28 -16.37 5.32 -5.76
N LYS A 29 -16.41 5.77 -4.50
CA LYS A 29 -17.15 5.05 -3.46
C LYS A 29 -18.67 5.05 -3.67
N ARG A 30 -19.22 6.06 -4.36
CA ARG A 30 -20.66 6.22 -4.59
C ARG A 30 -21.10 5.51 -5.86
N THR A 31 -20.44 5.76 -6.99
CA THR A 31 -20.85 5.17 -8.28
C THR A 31 -20.24 3.81 -8.56
N ARG A 32 -19.17 3.46 -7.84
CA ARG A 32 -18.34 2.25 -8.06
C ARG A 32 -17.56 2.26 -9.37
N ASP A 33 -17.52 3.39 -10.07
CA ASP A 33 -16.72 3.55 -11.29
C ASP A 33 -15.24 3.46 -10.99
N GLN A 34 -14.52 2.74 -11.86
CA GLN A 34 -13.07 2.64 -11.82
C GLN A 34 -12.44 3.69 -12.74
N TYR A 35 -11.48 4.46 -12.23
CA TYR A 35 -10.68 5.40 -13.01
C TYR A 35 -9.32 4.76 -13.33
N MET A 36 -8.92 4.82 -14.59
CA MET A 36 -7.65 4.27 -15.07
C MET A 36 -6.58 5.34 -15.26
N ASP A 37 -6.99 6.59 -15.52
CA ASP A 37 -6.10 7.72 -15.79
C ASP A 37 -6.67 9.06 -15.26
N GLY A 38 -5.94 10.15 -15.57
CA GLY A 38 -6.34 11.52 -15.26
C GLY A 38 -5.99 12.01 -13.85
N PRO A 39 -6.39 13.26 -13.52
CA PRO A 39 -6.00 13.92 -12.27
C PRO A 39 -6.42 13.17 -11.00
N ARG A 40 -7.55 12.47 -11.06
CA ARG A 40 -8.07 11.67 -9.94
C ARG A 40 -7.14 10.50 -9.62
N VAL A 41 -6.63 9.80 -10.63
CA VAL A 41 -5.68 8.70 -10.44
C VAL A 41 -4.33 9.22 -9.94
N ASN A 42 -3.86 10.38 -10.39
CA ASN A 42 -2.64 10.99 -9.87
C ASN A 42 -2.77 11.31 -8.36
N LYS A 43 -3.86 11.98 -7.96
CA LYS A 43 -4.14 12.24 -6.55
C LYS A 43 -4.25 10.96 -5.71
N TYR A 44 -4.81 9.90 -6.29
CA TYR A 44 -4.88 8.60 -5.64
C TYR A 44 -3.50 7.97 -5.45
N ARG A 45 -2.60 8.06 -6.45
CA ARG A 45 -1.19 7.64 -6.31
C ARG A 45 -0.48 8.41 -5.19
N ASP A 46 -0.67 9.72 -5.10
CA ASP A 46 -0.09 10.54 -4.02
C ASP A 46 -0.60 10.13 -2.63
N MET A 47 -1.90 9.82 -2.54
CA MET A 47 -2.50 9.32 -1.31
C MET A 47 -1.90 7.97 -0.89
N LEU A 48 -1.69 7.05 -1.84
CA LEU A 48 -1.03 5.76 -1.56
C LEU A 48 0.42 5.95 -1.11
N MET A 49 1.17 6.86 -1.75
CA MET A 49 2.54 7.19 -1.33
C MET A 49 2.59 7.75 0.08
N LYS A 50 1.66 8.65 0.43
CA LYS A 50 1.56 9.18 1.80
C LYS A 50 1.17 8.08 2.81
N ALA A 51 0.27 7.18 2.44
CA ALA A 51 -0.14 6.06 3.29
C ALA A 51 1.02 5.09 3.57
N ALA A 52 1.83 4.76 2.57
CA ALA A 52 3.04 3.94 2.73
C ALA A 52 4.03 4.60 3.72
N LYS A 53 4.34 5.88 3.53
CA LYS A 53 5.22 6.64 4.43
C LYS A 53 4.70 6.67 5.87
N ASN A 54 3.40 6.89 6.07
CA ASN A 54 2.78 6.88 7.39
C ASN A 54 2.84 5.50 8.07
N GLN A 55 2.99 4.42 7.30
CA GLN A 55 3.16 3.05 7.80
C GLN A 55 4.63 2.66 7.96
N GLY A 56 5.57 3.59 7.76
CA GLY A 56 7.02 3.32 7.83
C GLY A 56 7.57 2.57 6.63
N ALA A 57 6.83 2.51 5.52
CA ALA A 57 7.28 1.91 4.27
C ALA A 57 7.81 2.97 3.31
N GLU A 58 8.88 2.62 2.60
CA GLU A 58 9.42 3.44 1.52
C GLU A 58 8.79 3.04 0.18
N ARG A 59 8.73 3.98 -0.75
CA ARG A 59 8.29 3.69 -2.12
C ARG A 59 9.47 3.08 -2.87
N VAL A 60 9.24 1.92 -3.49
CA VAL A 60 10.13 1.38 -4.53
C VAL A 60 9.83 2.09 -5.86
N LEU A 61 10.88 2.50 -6.58
CA LEU A 61 10.80 3.27 -7.82
C LEU A 61 10.51 2.40 -9.03
#